data_AF-A0AA50E2G1-F1
#
_entry.id   AF-A0AA50E2G1-F1
#
_cell.length_a   1.000
_cell.length_b   1.000
_cell.length_c   1.000
_cell.angle_alpha   90.00
_cell.angle_beta   90.00
_cell.angle_gamma   90.00
#
_symmetry.space_group_name_H-M   'P 1'
#
loop_
_entity.id
_entity.type
_entity.pdbx_description
1 polymer ?
#
loop_
_entity_poly.entity_id
_entity_poly.type
_entity_poly.pdbx_seq_one_letter_code
_entity_poly.pdbx_strand_id
1 'polypeptide(L)' 'MDKSFRDSESSAIRQFIENIIHTDQGFGELPYATLSRFAGEIQQKYGVLPNPLDPTWEQVMELASTSLIDDPEDV' A
#
# COMPACT_ATOMS: atom_id res chain seq x y z
N MET A 1 20.29 4.51 -18.38
CA MET A 1 20.80 3.81 -17.18
C MET A 1 19.62 3.73 -16.22
N ASP A 2 18.59 2.93 -16.51
CA ASP A 2 17.24 3.16 -15.93
C ASP A 2 16.46 1.89 -15.57
N LYS A 3 17.02 0.69 -15.79
CA LYS A 3 16.33 -0.56 -15.44
C LYS A 3 16.27 -0.74 -13.91
N SER A 4 17.35 -0.40 -13.20
CA SER A 4 17.45 -0.61 -11.75
C SER A 4 16.42 0.18 -10.93
N PHE A 5 15.97 1.35 -11.40
CA PHE A 5 14.96 2.14 -10.68
C PHE A 5 13.56 1.54 -10.82
N ARG A 6 13.19 1.09 -12.02
CA ARG A 6 11.90 0.41 -12.26
C ARG A 6 11.80 -0.94 -11.57
N ASP A 7 12.89 -1.70 -11.54
CA ASP A 7 12.94 -2.97 -10.79
C ASP A 7 12.85 -2.72 -9.27
N SER A 8 13.51 -1.69 -8.75
CA SER A 8 13.46 -1.33 -7.33
C SER A 8 12.08 -0.83 -6.89
N GLU A 9 11.42 -0.03 -7.72
CA GLU A 9 10.06 0.47 -7.47
C GLU A 9 9.04 -0.68 -7.46
N SER A 10 9.16 -1.62 -8.41
CA SER A 10 8.31 -2.83 -8.44
C SER A 10 8.53 -3.71 -7.21
N SER A 11 9.77 -3.82 -6.73
CA SER A 11 10.11 -4.55 -5.51
C SER A 11 9.51 -3.90 -4.26
N ALA A 12 9.61 -2.58 -4.14
CA ALA A 12 9.10 -1.85 -2.97
C ALA A 12 7.57 -1.90 -2.89
N ILE A 13 6.88 -1.73 -4.03
CA ILE A 13 5.42 -1.86 -4.11
C ILE A 13 4.99 -3.26 -3.70
N ARG A 14 5.65 -4.30 -4.23
CA ARG A 14 5.31 -5.68 -3.88
C ARG A 14 5.51 -5.97 -2.39
N GLN A 15 6.64 -5.55 -1.81
CA GLN A 15 6.92 -5.71 -0.38
C GLN A 15 5.87 -4.98 0.47
N PHE A 16 5.49 -3.77 0.08
CA PHE A 16 4.47 -2.99 0.76
C PHE A 16 3.11 -3.69 0.75
N ILE A 17 2.68 -4.21 -0.40
CA ILE A 17 1.44 -4.97 -0.54
C ILE A 17 1.46 -6.23 0.34
N GLU A 18 2.56 -6.98 0.32
CA GLU A 18 2.72 -8.16 1.17
C GLU A 18 2.64 -7.81 2.67
N ASN A 19 3.22 -6.67 3.09
CA ASN A 19 3.13 -6.19 4.47
C ASN A 19 1.71 -5.81 4.88
N ILE A 20 0.95 -5.16 3.99
CA ILE A 20 -0.47 -4.83 4.25
C ILE A 20 -1.28 -6.11 4.44
N ILE A 21 -1.15 -7.08 3.52
CA ILE A 21 -1.88 -8.36 3.58
C ILE A 21 -1.49 -9.17 4.83
N HIS A 22 -0.22 -9.11 5.23
CA HIS A 22 0.23 -9.76 6.47
C HIS A 22 -0.31 -9.10 7.73
N THR A 23 -0.53 -7.79 7.69
CA THR A 23 -1.07 -7.04 8.84
C THR A 23 -2.56 -7.31 8.99
N ASP A 24 -3.30 -7.36 7.88
CA ASP A 24 -4.70 -7.74 7.87
C ASP A 24 -5.01 -8.56 6.60
N GLN A 25 -5.44 -9.81 6.83
CA GLN A 25 -5.74 -10.76 5.75
C GLN A 25 -6.92 -10.33 4.88
N GLY A 26 -7.80 -9.44 5.36
CA GLY A 26 -8.91 -8.88 4.58
C GLY A 26 -8.44 -8.11 3.35
N PHE A 27 -7.27 -7.48 3.40
CA PHE A 27 -6.67 -6.87 2.21
C PHE A 27 -6.21 -7.90 1.17
N GLY A 28 -6.01 -9.16 1.58
CA GLY A 28 -5.66 -10.27 0.68
C GLY A 28 -6.79 -10.64 -0.29
N GLU A 29 -8.03 -10.23 0.00
CA GLU A 29 -9.18 -10.45 -0.88
C GLU A 29 -9.27 -9.38 -1.99
N LEU A 30 -8.53 -8.27 -1.86
CA LEU A 30 -8.57 -7.19 -2.82
C LEU A 30 -7.73 -7.49 -4.08
N PRO A 31 -8.13 -6.96 -5.26
CA PRO A 31 -7.33 -7.09 -6.46
C PRO A 31 -5.95 -6.45 -6.31
N TYR A 32 -4.91 -7.14 -6.80
CA TYR A 32 -3.54 -6.62 -6.76
C TYR A 32 -3.39 -5.23 -7.42
N ALA A 33 -4.18 -4.95 -8.46
CA ALA A 33 -4.21 -3.64 -9.11
C ALA A 33 -4.71 -2.53 -8.16
N THR A 34 -5.70 -2.82 -7.31
CA THR A 34 -6.21 -1.90 -6.29
C THR A 34 -5.13 -1.60 -5.24
N LEU A 35 -4.49 -2.66 -4.73
CA LEU A 35 -3.41 -2.53 -3.75
C LEU A 35 -2.18 -1.79 -4.32
N SER A 36 -1.85 -2.05 -5.58
CA SER A 36 -0.76 -1.34 -6.29
C SER A 36 -1.08 0.13 -6.50
N ARG A 37 -2.33 0.47 -6.82
CA ARG A 37 -2.77 1.86 -6.93
C ARG A 37 -2.64 2.58 -5.58
N PHE A 38 -3.12 1.97 -4.51
CA PHE A 38 -2.97 2.50 -3.16
C PHE A 38 -1.50 2.71 -2.77
N ALA A 39 -0.63 1.73 -3.05
CA ALA A 39 0.81 1.88 -2.85
C ALA A 39 1.36 3.13 -3.59
N GLY A 40 0.96 3.33 -4.85
CA GLY A 40 1.32 4.53 -5.60
C GLY A 40 0.85 5.84 -4.93
N GLU A 41 -0.37 5.86 -4.41
CA GLU A 41 -0.93 7.02 -3.70
C GLU A 41 -0.16 7.30 -2.39
N ILE A 42 0.19 6.27 -1.63
CA ILE A 42 1.02 6.38 -0.41
C ILE A 42 2.42 6.86 -0.75
N GLN A 43 3.06 6.31 -1.80
CA GLN A 43 4.37 6.74 -2.24
C GLN A 43 4.37 8.22 -2.68
N GLN A 44 3.31 8.69 -3.33
CA GLN A 44 3.16 10.10 -3.68
C GLN A 44 2.96 10.99 -2.44
N LYS A 45 2.19 10.53 -1.45
CA LYS A 45 1.88 11.30 -0.24
C LYS A 45 3.07 11.42 0.73
N TYR A 46 3.82 10.33 0.91
CA TYR A 46 4.92 10.25 1.88
C TYR A 46 6.31 10.29 1.23
N GLY A 47 6.40 10.28 -0.10
CA GLY A 47 7.64 10.22 -0.87
C GLY A 47 8.28 8.83 -0.94
N VAL A 48 7.95 7.95 0.01
CA VAL A 48 8.42 6.57 0.11
C VAL A 48 7.32 5.68 0.64
N LEU A 49 7.37 4.39 0.30
CA LEU A 49 6.49 3.39 0.88
C LEU A 49 6.96 3.05 2.30
N PRO A 50 6.15 3.30 3.32
CA PRO A 50 6.50 2.98 4.69
C PRO A 50 6.46 1.47 4.93
N ASN A 51 7.25 1.02 5.90
CA ASN A 51 7.28 -0.35 6.39
C ASN A 51 6.57 -0.46 7.75
N PRO A 52 6.25 -1.69 8.23
CA PRO A 52 5.55 -1.90 9.49
C PRO A 52 6.20 -1.33 10.76
N LEU A 53 7.50 -1.01 10.72
CA LEU A 53 8.24 -0.43 11.83
C LEU A 53 8.27 1.10 11.77
N ASP A 54 7.83 1.70 10.67
CA ASP A 54 7.79 3.15 10.52
C ASP A 54 6.64 3.75 11.34
N PRO A 55 6.83 4.94 11.94
CA PRO A 55 5.79 5.59 12.74
C PRO A 55 4.56 6.01 11.92
N THR A 56 4.68 6.07 10.59
CA THR A 56 3.57 6.37 9.68
C THR A 56 2.77 5.14 9.29
N TRP A 57 3.20 3.92 9.69
CA TRP A 57 2.54 2.68 9.29
C TRP A 57 1.09 2.61 9.78
N GLU A 58 0.84 2.98 11.03
CA GLU A 58 -0.52 2.99 11.60
C GLU A 58 -1.47 3.88 10.79
N GLN A 59 -1.04 5.10 10.46
CA GLN A 59 -1.82 6.02 9.62
C GLN A 59 -2.08 5.46 8.21
N VAL A 60 -1.12 4.73 7.65
CA VAL A 60 -1.27 4.09 6.33
C VAL A 60 -2.27 2.95 6.40
N MET A 61 -2.27 2.17 7.48
CA MET A 61 -3.26 1.12 7.70
C MET A 61 -4.67 1.70 7.88
N GLU A 62 -4.82 2.79 8.63
CA GLU A 62 -6.12 3.50 8.75
C GLU A 62 -6.61 4.01 7.38
N LEU A 63 -5.70 4.60 6.59
CA LEU A 63 -6.02 5.03 5.22
C LEU A 63 -6.38 3.85 4.32
N ALA A 64 -5.67 2.72 4.44
CA ALA A 64 -5.97 1.52 3.68
C ALA A 64 -7.36 0.99 4.03
N SER A 65 -7.69 0.87 5.31
CA SER A 65 -9.01 0.41 5.75
C SER A 65 -10.12 1.34 5.24
N THR A 66 -9.96 2.66 5.39
CA THR A 66 -10.97 3.64 4.96
C THR A 66 -11.09 3.79 3.44
N SER A 67 -10.00 3.62 2.69
CA SER A 67 -9.99 3.83 1.24
C SER A 67 -10.26 2.56 0.43
N LEU A 68 -10.03 1.39 1.02
CA LEU A 68 -10.08 0.10 0.34
C LEU A 68 -11.16 -0.85 0.85
N ILE A 69 -11.57 -0.72 2.11
CA ILE A 69 -12.55 -1.63 2.74
C ILE A 69 -13.87 -0.90 3.02
N ASP A 70 -13.82 0.31 3.56
CA ASP A 70 -15.02 1.15 3.68
C ASP A 70 -15.44 1.63 2.28
N ASP A 71 -16.59 1.16 1.83
CA ASP A 71 -17.21 1.60 0.60
C ASP A 71 -17.68 3.06 0.79
N PRO A 72 -17.27 4.02 -0.06
CA PRO A 72 -17.67 5.42 0.08
C PRO A 72 -19.18 5.65 -0.12
N GLU A 73 -19.96 4.62 -0.47
CA GLU A 73 -21.41 4.68 -0.67
C GLU A 73 -22.25 4.34 0.59
N ASP A 74 -21.66 4.06 1.76
CA ASP A 74 -22.39 3.77 3.01
C ASP A 74 -22.62 5.03 3.88
N VAL A 75 -22.93 6.18 3.26
CA VAL A 75 -23.35 7.45 3.94
C VAL A 75 -24.61 8.07 3.35
#